data_AF-N9D0A4-F1
#
_entry.id   AF-N9D0A4-F1
#
_cell.length_a   1.000
_cell.length_b   1.000
_cell.length_c   1.000
_cell.angle_alpha   90.00
_cell.angle_beta   90.00
_cell.angle_gamma   90.00
#
_symmetry.space_group_name_H-M   'P 1'
#
loop_
_entity.id
_entity.type
_entity.pdbx_description
1 polymer ?
#
loop_
_entity_poly.entity_id
_entity_poly.type
_entity_poly.pdbx_seq_one_letter_code
_entity_poly.pdbx_strand_id
1 'polypeptide(L)'
;MGKTLASVMTTPADPNKKRHDVIIKLVKLANYQINLRSFHPNAQFEAKGFFFHGDNRGFSLERSFFEPKAKAPPPRSVSSRVWSKSNIDLSKTNQSQKLNSIEVQSNTSGPLRILGVPILGHDEDYADIKYRPSGELNMIVPEIKFESPRSFNFISHYHGKNHAFALSRDVYDATGKSFVPDLDVRHELMIRVERINKYMDITSLVYGDGFPNSEGFIEDALGNKVFLGAHIRIGTPATHLFGDNKRLMWANAIRIGLKEDGTFGNTLWVFAQGLGGPKMLRDLYGLQLVERRAKTTRSLYDPFSTTGVFFWDFQEIDTITKKNYKAPFRLKISSKLSAIEKQLFESFKTPPILKTTVQTWNEIFLNQNPNEGRDKAVFQLDDSQWKKQNI
;
A
#
# COMPACT_ATOMS: atom_id res chain seq x y z
N MET A 1 19.51 12.57 -25.27
CA MET A 1 20.97 12.57 -25.43
C MET A 1 21.49 11.26 -24.85
N GLY A 2 22.15 10.41 -25.63
CA GLY A 2 22.81 9.21 -25.11
C GLY A 2 24.10 9.58 -24.39
N LYS A 3 24.53 8.78 -23.40
CA LYS A 3 25.77 9.01 -22.65
C LYS A 3 26.71 7.84 -22.91
N THR A 4 27.96 8.12 -23.26
CA THR A 4 29.00 7.08 -23.41
C THR A 4 29.35 6.58 -22.01
N LEU A 5 29.04 5.32 -21.72
CA LEU A 5 29.33 4.70 -20.41
C LEU A 5 30.65 3.91 -20.41
N ALA A 6 31.06 3.41 -21.57
CA ALA A 6 32.34 2.76 -21.76
C ALA A 6 32.80 2.91 -23.22
N SER A 7 34.10 3.10 -23.41
CA SER A 7 34.75 2.98 -24.71
C SER A 7 35.58 1.71 -24.71
N VAL A 8 35.41 0.86 -25.72
CA VAL A 8 36.23 -0.34 -25.87
C VAL A 8 37.17 -0.10 -27.05
N MET A 9 38.48 -0.32 -26.85
CA MET A 9 39.41 -0.41 -27.98
C MET A 9 39.14 -1.72 -28.70
N THR A 10 38.95 -1.67 -30.02
CA THR A 10 38.87 -2.89 -30.82
C THR A 10 40.17 -3.69 -30.66
N THR A 11 40.07 -5.01 -30.82
CA THR A 11 41.17 -5.98 -30.71
C THR A 11 42.44 -5.52 -31.41
N PRO A 12 43.65 -5.97 -30.98
CA PRO A 12 44.95 -5.50 -31.49
C PRO A 12 45.17 -5.57 -33.01
N ALA A 13 44.26 -6.21 -33.75
CA ALA A 13 44.33 -6.43 -35.19
C ALA A 13 43.61 -5.38 -36.06
N ASP A 14 43.00 -4.34 -35.50
CA ASP A 14 42.42 -3.24 -36.30
C ASP A 14 43.48 -2.18 -36.63
N PRO A 15 43.95 -2.09 -37.90
CA PRO A 15 44.98 -1.15 -38.31
C PRO A 15 44.53 0.32 -38.22
N ASN A 16 43.24 0.59 -38.01
CA ASN A 16 42.69 1.95 -37.98
C ASN A 16 42.50 2.54 -36.58
N LYS A 17 42.75 1.81 -35.47
CA LYS A 17 42.63 2.30 -34.07
C LYS A 17 41.41 3.22 -33.82
N LYS A 18 40.28 3.00 -34.51
CA LYS A 18 39.12 3.87 -34.38
C LYS A 18 38.39 3.47 -33.12
N ARG A 19 38.47 4.33 -32.10
CA ARG A 19 37.72 4.20 -30.85
C ARG A 19 36.23 4.13 -31.20
N HIS A 20 35.60 2.99 -30.96
CA HIS A 20 34.16 2.83 -31.11
C HIS A 20 33.50 3.07 -29.75
N ASP A 21 32.88 4.24 -29.60
CA ASP A 21 32.12 4.56 -28.40
C ASP A 21 30.74 3.88 -28.46
N VAL A 22 30.43 3.09 -27.44
CA VAL A 22 29.10 2.50 -27.28
C VAL A 22 28.20 3.53 -26.61
N ILE A 23 27.32 4.16 -27.40
CA ILE A 23 26.33 5.10 -26.90
C ILE A 23 25.16 4.30 -26.31
N ILE A 24 25.03 4.34 -24.99
CA ILE A 24 23.90 3.72 -24.29
C ILE A 24 22.83 4.79 -24.07
N LYS A 25 21.62 4.53 -24.58
CA LYS A 25 20.45 5.35 -24.30
C LYS A 25 19.88 4.99 -22.93
N LEU A 26 20.05 5.89 -21.98
CA LEU A 26 19.48 5.77 -20.65
C LEU A 26 17.98 6.06 -20.68
N VAL A 27 17.19 5.26 -19.96
CA VAL A 27 15.80 5.61 -19.65
C VAL A 27 15.75 6.96 -18.93
N LYS A 28 14.79 7.81 -19.33
CA LYS A 28 14.53 9.08 -18.65
C LYS A 28 13.88 8.81 -17.28
N LEU A 29 14.30 9.58 -16.29
CA LEU A 29 13.48 9.72 -15.08
C LEU A 29 12.22 10.50 -15.46
N ALA A 30 11.06 10.05 -14.99
CA ALA A 30 9.76 10.53 -15.41
C ALA A 30 8.89 10.92 -14.21
N ASN A 31 7.70 11.45 -14.52
CA ASN A 31 6.65 11.70 -13.54
C ASN A 31 5.88 10.43 -13.27
N TYR A 32 5.61 10.19 -11.98
CA TYR A 32 4.72 9.12 -11.55
C TYR A 32 3.73 9.64 -10.52
N GLN A 33 2.55 9.06 -10.51
CA GLN A 33 1.55 9.31 -9.49
C GLN A 33 1.38 8.07 -8.63
N ILE A 34 1.64 8.19 -7.33
CA ILE A 34 1.38 7.14 -6.35
C ILE A 34 -0.03 7.38 -5.79
N ASN A 35 -0.86 6.33 -5.83
CA ASN A 35 -2.20 6.34 -5.29
C ASN A 35 -2.31 5.26 -4.21
N LEU A 36 -2.86 5.63 -3.07
CA LEU A 36 -3.18 4.72 -1.99
C LEU A 36 -4.55 5.10 -1.42
N ARG A 37 -5.44 4.14 -1.24
CA ARG A 37 -6.80 4.46 -0.76
C ARG A 37 -7.44 3.33 0.00
N SER A 38 -8.39 3.71 0.83
CA SER A 38 -9.24 2.84 1.62
C SER A 38 -10.69 3.00 1.20
N PHE A 39 -11.42 1.89 1.02
CA PHE A 39 -12.81 1.91 0.61
C PHE A 39 -13.62 0.79 1.27
N HIS A 40 -14.92 1.01 1.43
CA HIS A 40 -15.83 -0.02 1.89
C HIS A 40 -16.59 -0.65 0.72
N PRO A 41 -16.47 -1.96 0.47
CA PRO A 41 -16.99 -2.55 -0.76
C PRO A 41 -18.52 -2.65 -0.83
N ASN A 42 -19.22 -2.61 0.30
CA ASN A 42 -20.67 -2.60 0.34
C ASN A 42 -21.23 -1.18 0.36
N ALA A 43 -22.46 -1.00 -0.12
CA ALA A 43 -23.19 0.28 -0.08
C ALA A 43 -23.42 0.82 1.33
N GLN A 44 -23.49 -0.07 2.32
CA GLN A 44 -23.54 0.27 3.73
C GLN A 44 -22.53 -0.56 4.49
N PHE A 45 -22.09 0.00 5.61
CA PHE A 45 -21.38 -0.72 6.62
C PHE A 45 -22.39 -1.70 7.22
N GLU A 46 -21.94 -2.90 7.58
CA GLU A 46 -22.83 -3.89 8.20
C GLU A 46 -23.27 -3.37 9.60
N ALA A 47 -24.09 -4.13 10.35
CA ALA A 47 -24.60 -3.68 11.65
C ALA A 47 -23.49 -3.19 12.62
N LYS A 48 -22.31 -3.83 12.58
CA LYS A 48 -21.13 -3.46 13.38
C LYS A 48 -20.42 -2.17 12.94
N GLY A 49 -20.88 -1.55 11.85
CA GLY A 49 -20.51 -0.20 11.44
C GLY A 49 -21.70 0.74 11.39
N PHE A 50 -22.75 0.44 12.15
CA PHE A 50 -23.94 1.28 12.33
C PHE A 50 -24.62 1.68 11.01
N PHE A 51 -24.48 0.85 9.96
CA PHE A 51 -25.12 1.08 8.67
C PHE A 51 -24.74 2.39 7.97
N PHE A 52 -23.57 2.97 8.28
CA PHE A 52 -23.02 4.13 7.57
C PHE A 52 -22.78 3.80 6.09
N HIS A 53 -22.88 4.80 5.22
CA HIS A 53 -22.65 4.63 3.79
C HIS A 53 -21.23 4.17 3.47
N GLY A 54 -21.12 3.15 2.60
CA GLY A 54 -19.88 2.70 2.00
C GLY A 54 -19.76 3.08 0.53
N ASP A 55 -18.80 2.47 -0.17
CA ASP A 55 -18.41 2.85 -1.53
C ASP A 55 -19.05 1.98 -2.63
N ASN A 56 -19.67 0.86 -2.26
CA ASN A 56 -20.38 -0.05 -3.17
C ASN A 56 -19.59 -0.40 -4.45
N ARG A 57 -18.34 -0.85 -4.30
CA ARG A 57 -17.45 -1.11 -5.44
C ARG A 57 -16.44 -2.23 -5.18
N GLY A 58 -15.86 -2.72 -6.27
CA GLY A 58 -14.66 -3.55 -6.26
C GLY A 58 -13.36 -2.76 -6.24
N PHE A 59 -12.25 -3.50 -6.29
CA PHE A 59 -10.93 -2.94 -6.55
C PHE A 59 -10.89 -2.26 -7.92
N SER A 60 -10.10 -1.20 -8.04
CA SER A 60 -10.10 -0.36 -9.23
C SER A 60 -8.79 0.38 -9.44
N LEU A 61 -8.47 0.65 -10.70
CA LEU A 61 -7.41 1.57 -11.13
C LEU A 61 -7.96 2.92 -11.59
N GLU A 62 -9.26 3.15 -11.47
CA GLU A 62 -9.88 4.42 -11.82
C GLU A 62 -9.52 5.51 -10.81
N ARG A 63 -9.60 6.77 -11.24
CA ARG A 63 -9.20 7.91 -10.40
C ARG A 63 -10.11 8.01 -9.18
N SER A 64 -9.53 8.31 -8.03
CA SER A 64 -10.32 8.81 -6.90
C SER A 64 -10.86 10.20 -7.23
N PHE A 65 -12.01 10.55 -6.68
CA PHE A 65 -12.58 11.89 -6.83
C PHE A 65 -13.06 12.42 -5.49
N PHE A 66 -13.15 13.74 -5.40
CA PHE A 66 -13.81 14.43 -4.29
C PHE A 66 -14.69 15.51 -4.89
N GLU A 67 -15.99 15.36 -4.67
CA GLU A 67 -16.96 16.38 -5.05
C GLU A 67 -18.09 16.33 -4.03
N PRO A 68 -18.06 17.20 -2.99
CA PRO A 68 -19.00 17.16 -1.86
C PRO A 68 -20.48 17.19 -2.26
N LYS A 69 -20.77 17.79 -3.43
CA LYS A 69 -22.13 17.98 -3.97
C LYS A 69 -22.47 17.03 -5.12
N ALA A 70 -21.58 16.11 -5.48
CA ALA A 70 -21.84 15.18 -6.57
C ALA A 70 -22.92 14.18 -6.16
N LYS A 71 -23.96 14.07 -6.99
CA LYS A 71 -25.00 13.04 -6.83
C LYS A 71 -24.54 11.66 -7.30
N ALA A 72 -23.51 11.62 -8.14
CA ALA A 72 -22.92 10.40 -8.68
C ALA A 72 -21.42 10.62 -8.97
N PRO A 73 -20.59 9.56 -8.95
CA PRO A 73 -19.21 9.65 -9.38
C PRO A 73 -19.08 10.18 -10.82
N PRO A 74 -18.12 11.07 -11.10
CA PRO A 74 -17.74 11.40 -12.47
C PRO A 74 -17.42 10.15 -13.31
N PRO A 75 -17.50 10.22 -14.65
CA PRO A 75 -17.07 9.11 -15.49
C PRO A 75 -15.62 8.70 -15.18
N ARG A 76 -15.39 7.38 -15.14
CA ARG A 76 -14.07 6.79 -14.84
C ARG A 76 -13.49 7.25 -13.51
N SER A 77 -14.32 7.34 -12.47
CA SER A 77 -13.88 7.57 -11.10
C SER A 77 -14.56 6.61 -10.12
N VAL A 78 -13.98 6.50 -8.94
CA VAL A 78 -14.52 5.69 -7.84
C VAL A 78 -14.45 6.44 -6.51
N SER A 79 -15.41 6.17 -5.63
CA SER A 79 -15.43 6.74 -4.29
C SER A 79 -14.48 5.98 -3.37
N SER A 80 -13.98 6.62 -2.32
CA SER A 80 -13.18 6.00 -1.27
C SER A 80 -13.49 6.65 0.06
N ARG A 81 -13.40 5.89 1.15
CA ARG A 81 -13.49 6.44 2.51
C ARG A 81 -12.35 7.40 2.77
N VAL A 82 -11.14 7.09 2.30
CA VAL A 82 -9.99 8.00 2.27
C VAL A 82 -9.12 7.63 1.10
N TRP A 83 -8.49 8.61 0.48
CA TRP A 83 -7.45 8.36 -0.50
C TRP A 83 -6.35 9.40 -0.38
N SER A 84 -5.13 8.98 -0.67
CA SER A 84 -3.98 9.82 -0.88
C SER A 84 -3.45 9.69 -2.31
N LYS A 85 -3.01 10.81 -2.85
CA LYS A 85 -2.44 10.91 -4.20
C LYS A 85 -1.21 11.81 -4.14
N SER A 86 -0.14 11.39 -4.80
CA SER A 86 1.11 12.17 -4.85
C SER A 86 1.72 12.08 -6.23
N ASN A 87 1.86 13.24 -6.88
CA ASN A 87 2.58 13.37 -8.16
C ASN A 87 4.05 13.67 -7.86
N ILE A 88 4.94 12.83 -8.36
CA ILE A 88 6.38 12.91 -8.09
C ILE A 88 7.13 12.98 -9.42
N ASP A 89 7.94 14.01 -9.57
CA ASP A 89 8.87 14.18 -10.68
C ASP A 89 10.26 13.66 -10.28
N LEU A 90 10.58 12.43 -10.68
CA LEU A 90 11.88 11.83 -10.37
C LEU A 90 13.03 12.53 -11.10
N SER A 91 12.75 13.26 -12.20
CA SER A 91 13.79 13.98 -12.95
C SER A 91 14.28 15.24 -12.23
N LYS A 92 13.42 15.85 -11.41
CA LYS A 92 13.73 17.03 -10.59
C LYS A 92 14.18 16.71 -9.18
N THR A 93 14.21 15.43 -8.82
CA THR A 93 14.51 14.98 -7.47
C THR A 93 15.98 14.56 -7.36
N ASN A 94 16.75 15.32 -6.58
CA ASN A 94 18.16 15.05 -6.32
C ASN A 94 18.52 14.95 -4.82
N GLN A 95 17.62 15.33 -3.92
CA GLN A 95 17.84 15.30 -2.47
C GLN A 95 16.58 14.88 -1.72
N SER A 96 16.77 14.35 -0.51
CA SER A 96 15.69 14.01 0.40
C SER A 96 14.87 15.25 0.78
N GLN A 97 13.55 15.12 0.82
CA GLN A 97 12.64 16.21 1.12
C GLN A 97 11.28 15.70 1.62
N LYS A 98 10.62 16.50 2.47
CA LYS A 98 9.19 16.35 2.74
C LYS A 98 8.41 16.93 1.56
N LEU A 99 7.49 16.14 1.00
CA LEU A 99 6.70 16.56 -0.15
C LEU A 99 5.40 17.21 0.35
N ASN A 100 5.24 18.50 0.07
CA ASN A 100 4.05 19.27 0.46
C ASN A 100 2.83 19.00 -0.45
N SER A 101 2.99 18.18 -1.50
CA SER A 101 2.02 17.96 -2.58
C SER A 101 1.27 16.63 -2.48
N ILE A 102 1.10 16.08 -1.28
CA ILE A 102 0.17 14.97 -1.05
C ILE A 102 -1.25 15.51 -0.96
N GLU A 103 -2.12 15.05 -1.85
CA GLU A 103 -3.55 15.31 -1.78
C GLU A 103 -4.20 14.18 -0.99
N VAL A 104 -4.85 14.50 0.13
CA VAL A 104 -5.60 13.53 0.94
C VAL A 104 -7.05 13.99 1.05
N GLN A 105 -7.98 13.15 0.62
CA GLN A 105 -9.41 13.47 0.57
C GLN A 105 -10.26 12.25 0.93
N SER A 106 -11.53 12.50 1.23
CA SER A 106 -12.53 11.51 1.62
C SER A 106 -13.83 11.80 0.89
N ASN A 107 -14.49 10.78 0.33
CA ASN A 107 -15.86 10.96 -0.16
C ASN A 107 -16.84 11.02 1.01
N THR A 108 -17.98 11.67 0.78
CA THR A 108 -19.02 11.88 1.78
C THR A 108 -19.33 10.60 2.56
N SER A 109 -19.33 10.74 3.87
CA SER A 109 -19.81 9.71 4.81
C SER A 109 -21.21 10.12 5.26
N GLY A 110 -22.11 9.16 5.47
CA GLY A 110 -23.45 9.50 5.93
C GLY A 110 -24.08 8.36 6.71
N PRO A 111 -25.04 8.67 7.58
CA PRO A 111 -25.71 7.70 8.43
C PRO A 111 -26.70 6.84 7.64
N LEU A 112 -27.23 5.81 8.29
CA LEU A 112 -28.44 5.13 7.84
C LEU A 112 -29.60 6.12 7.73
N ARG A 113 -30.42 5.98 6.69
CA ARG A 113 -31.66 6.74 6.50
C ARG A 113 -32.87 5.82 6.49
N ILE A 114 -33.87 6.11 7.31
CA ILE A 114 -35.18 5.44 7.27
C ILE A 114 -36.21 6.45 6.80
N LEU A 115 -36.92 6.14 5.71
CA LEU A 115 -37.86 7.06 5.06
C LEU A 115 -37.25 8.43 4.74
N GLY A 116 -35.94 8.45 4.39
CA GLY A 116 -35.19 9.68 4.07
C GLY A 116 -34.60 10.42 5.28
N VAL A 117 -35.01 10.07 6.50
CA VAL A 117 -34.55 10.72 7.74
C VAL A 117 -33.25 10.07 8.24
N PRO A 118 -32.16 10.83 8.48
CA PRO A 118 -30.92 10.29 9.00
C PRO A 118 -31.06 9.82 10.45
N ILE A 119 -30.53 8.64 10.76
CA ILE A 119 -30.54 8.03 12.08
C ILE A 119 -29.13 8.05 12.65
N LEU A 120 -28.97 8.59 13.87
CA LEU A 120 -27.69 8.65 14.61
C LEU A 120 -26.59 9.50 13.95
N GLY A 121 -26.91 10.40 13.01
CA GLY A 121 -25.88 11.17 12.33
C GLY A 121 -26.35 12.22 11.33
N HIS A 122 -25.40 12.73 10.56
CA HIS A 122 -25.56 13.66 9.45
C HIS A 122 -24.55 13.33 8.34
N ASP A 123 -24.77 13.86 7.14
CA ASP A 123 -23.79 13.69 6.07
C ASP A 123 -22.55 14.54 6.38
N GLU A 124 -21.39 13.89 6.42
CA GLU A 124 -20.09 14.51 6.53
C GLU A 124 -19.50 14.68 5.13
N ASP A 125 -19.58 15.91 4.62
CA ASP A 125 -19.17 16.29 3.26
C ASP A 125 -17.71 16.78 3.17
N TYR A 126 -17.04 16.90 4.31
CA TYR A 126 -15.67 17.39 4.45
C TYR A 126 -15.42 18.73 3.75
N ALA A 127 -16.43 19.59 3.63
CA ALA A 127 -16.28 20.91 3.01
C ALA A 127 -15.31 21.80 3.81
N ASP A 128 -15.33 21.70 5.14
CA ASP A 128 -14.43 22.40 6.05
C ASP A 128 -13.09 21.65 6.20
N ILE A 129 -11.99 22.35 5.95
CA ILE A 129 -10.63 21.81 6.00
C ILE A 129 -10.26 21.24 7.37
N LYS A 130 -10.86 21.76 8.45
CA LYS A 130 -10.61 21.28 9.83
C LYS A 130 -10.97 19.81 10.03
N TYR A 131 -12.03 19.35 9.36
CA TYR A 131 -12.58 17.99 9.51
C TYR A 131 -12.10 17.05 8.39
N ARG A 132 -11.33 17.55 7.43
CA ARG A 132 -10.78 16.74 6.34
C ARG A 132 -9.77 15.70 6.84
N PRO A 133 -9.62 14.59 6.13
CA PRO A 133 -8.48 13.70 6.33
C PRO A 133 -7.17 14.44 6.05
N SER A 134 -6.08 13.94 6.61
CA SER A 134 -4.74 14.53 6.44
C SER A 134 -3.71 13.43 6.16
N GLY A 135 -2.53 13.83 5.72
CA GLY A 135 -1.44 12.88 5.52
C GLY A 135 -0.13 13.56 5.23
N GLU A 136 0.92 12.74 5.19
CA GLU A 136 2.29 13.18 4.97
C GLU A 136 2.98 12.24 3.99
N LEU A 137 3.94 12.79 3.25
CA LEU A 137 4.84 12.04 2.39
C LEU A 137 6.25 12.58 2.54
N ASN A 138 7.16 11.71 2.98
CA ASN A 138 8.59 11.98 3.04
C ASN A 138 9.27 11.17 1.94
N MET A 139 10.15 11.82 1.19
CA MET A 139 10.98 11.18 0.19
C MET A 139 12.44 11.22 0.62
N ILE A 140 13.07 10.07 0.65
CA ILE A 140 14.49 9.88 0.96
C ILE A 140 15.20 9.49 -0.33
N VAL A 141 16.19 10.29 -0.70
CA VAL A 141 17.00 10.07 -1.91
C VAL A 141 18.41 9.70 -1.46
N PRO A 142 18.83 8.44 -1.65
CA PRO A 142 20.20 8.04 -1.35
C PRO A 142 21.22 8.83 -2.18
N GLU A 143 22.44 8.92 -1.66
CA GLU A 143 23.57 9.56 -2.35
C GLU A 143 23.77 8.95 -3.76
N ILE A 144 23.88 9.83 -4.75
CA ILE A 144 24.01 9.45 -6.17
C ILE A 144 25.48 9.13 -6.45
N LYS A 145 25.83 7.84 -6.43
CA LYS A 145 27.17 7.37 -6.82
C LYS A 145 27.32 7.17 -8.34
N PHE A 146 26.21 6.83 -9.00
CA PHE A 146 26.17 6.51 -10.42
C PHE A 146 24.92 7.11 -11.09
N GLU A 147 24.96 7.29 -12.41
CA GLU A 147 23.81 7.74 -13.21
C GLU A 147 22.67 6.71 -13.26
N SER A 148 23.03 5.43 -13.11
CA SER A 148 22.13 4.29 -13.03
C SER A 148 22.74 3.25 -12.08
N PRO A 149 21.95 2.61 -11.21
CA PRO A 149 20.53 2.85 -10.95
C PRO A 149 20.26 4.15 -10.17
N ARG A 150 19.01 4.60 -10.16
CA ARG A 150 18.53 5.70 -9.31
C ARG A 150 17.46 5.20 -8.36
N SER A 151 17.64 5.38 -7.06
CA SER A 151 16.72 4.92 -6.02
C SER A 151 16.01 6.08 -5.32
N PHE A 152 14.76 5.85 -4.93
CA PHE A 152 13.90 6.79 -4.23
C PHE A 152 13.07 6.01 -3.22
N ASN A 153 13.15 6.38 -1.96
CA ASN A 153 12.35 5.77 -0.90
C ASN A 153 11.29 6.76 -0.46
N PHE A 154 10.06 6.29 -0.30
CA PHE A 154 8.92 7.08 0.10
C PHE A 154 8.33 6.48 1.37
N ILE A 155 8.08 7.34 2.35
CA ILE A 155 7.38 7.00 3.58
C ILE A 155 6.18 7.91 3.65
N SER A 156 4.99 7.34 3.52
CA SER A 156 3.74 8.09 3.58
C SER A 156 2.78 7.53 4.61
N HIS A 157 1.88 8.41 5.04
CA HIS A 157 0.84 8.12 6.02
C HIS A 157 -0.37 8.96 5.68
N TYR A 158 -1.57 8.38 5.71
CA TYR A 158 -2.80 9.16 5.78
C TYR A 158 -3.65 8.75 6.97
N HIS A 159 -4.42 9.73 7.43
CA HIS A 159 -5.39 9.66 8.50
C HIS A 159 -6.78 9.97 7.93
N GLY A 160 -7.68 9.00 8.03
CA GLY A 160 -9.11 9.21 7.81
C GLY A 160 -9.79 9.69 9.06
N LYS A 161 -10.64 10.70 8.93
CA LYS A 161 -11.51 11.16 10.00
C LYS A 161 -12.95 10.95 9.57
N ASN A 162 -13.85 10.62 10.49
CA ASN A 162 -15.26 10.50 10.19
C ASN A 162 -16.07 11.21 11.28
N HIS A 163 -16.78 12.27 10.89
CA HIS A 163 -17.59 13.07 11.80
C HIS A 163 -19.09 12.92 11.55
N ALA A 164 -19.50 11.90 10.78
CA ALA A 164 -20.89 11.72 10.39
C ALA A 164 -21.81 11.31 11.56
N PHE A 165 -21.29 10.93 12.74
CA PHE A 165 -22.09 10.72 13.95
C PHE A 165 -22.62 12.05 14.51
N ALA A 166 -23.81 12.01 15.12
CA ALA A 166 -24.36 13.17 15.82
C ALA A 166 -23.38 13.65 16.91
N LEU A 167 -23.19 14.97 17.02
CA LEU A 167 -22.26 15.63 17.94
C LEU A 167 -20.76 15.32 17.73
N SER A 168 -20.39 14.56 16.68
CA SER A 168 -18.99 14.14 16.50
C SER A 168 -18.03 15.31 16.21
N ARG A 169 -18.51 16.39 15.58
CA ARG A 169 -17.73 17.63 15.39
C ARG A 169 -17.56 18.39 16.70
N ASP A 170 -18.63 18.54 17.49
CA ASP A 170 -18.58 19.23 18.79
C ASP A 170 -17.62 18.54 19.77
N VAL A 171 -17.66 17.21 19.83
CA VAL A 171 -16.73 16.41 20.65
C VAL A 171 -15.29 16.56 20.15
N TYR A 172 -15.09 16.58 18.84
CA TYR A 172 -13.77 16.81 18.26
C TYR A 172 -13.24 18.20 18.58
N ASP A 173 -14.09 19.22 18.52
CA ASP A 173 -13.74 20.60 18.84
C ASP A 173 -13.36 20.80 20.31
N ALA A 174 -14.04 20.09 21.21
CA ALA A 174 -13.79 20.15 22.65
C ALA A 174 -12.59 19.29 23.10
N THR A 175 -12.35 18.15 22.44
CA THR A 175 -11.42 17.11 22.96
C THR A 175 -10.30 16.70 22.00
N GLY A 176 -10.37 17.11 20.73
CA GLY A 176 -9.50 16.63 19.66
C GLY A 176 -9.78 15.19 19.22
N LYS A 177 -10.89 14.58 19.66
CA LYS A 177 -11.25 13.18 19.35
C LYS A 177 -12.68 13.06 18.85
N SER A 178 -12.94 12.07 18.01
CA SER A 178 -14.26 11.76 17.45
C SER A 178 -14.82 10.46 18.05
N PHE A 179 -16.14 10.20 17.90
CA PHE A 179 -16.74 8.92 18.30
C PHE A 179 -16.24 7.73 17.48
N VAL A 180 -15.82 8.00 16.25
CA VAL A 180 -15.21 7.02 15.35
C VAL A 180 -13.70 7.21 15.43
N PRO A 181 -12.92 6.16 15.75
CA PRO A 181 -11.47 6.24 15.65
C PRO A 181 -11.04 6.62 14.24
N ASP A 182 -9.90 7.30 14.16
CA ASP A 182 -9.30 7.63 12.88
C ASP A 182 -8.87 6.35 12.15
N LEU A 183 -8.88 6.41 10.82
CA LEU A 183 -8.38 5.35 9.95
C LEU A 183 -6.92 5.63 9.58
N ASP A 184 -6.00 4.77 9.99
CA ASP A 184 -4.57 4.97 9.79
C ASP A 184 -3.99 3.98 8.78
N VAL A 185 -3.36 4.50 7.71
CA VAL A 185 -2.67 3.66 6.71
C VAL A 185 -1.31 4.25 6.36
N ARG A 186 -0.26 3.44 6.53
CA ARG A 186 1.13 3.77 6.26
C ARG A 186 1.65 2.98 5.08
N HIS A 187 2.53 3.62 4.30
CA HIS A 187 3.12 3.06 3.11
C HIS A 187 4.59 3.41 3.01
N GLU A 188 5.41 2.37 2.94
CA GLU A 188 6.82 2.42 2.60
C GLU A 188 6.99 1.89 1.18
N LEU A 189 7.45 2.75 0.27
CA LEU A 189 7.66 2.43 -1.14
C LEU A 189 9.12 2.70 -1.51
N MET A 190 9.80 1.73 -2.10
CA MET A 190 11.04 1.99 -2.82
C MET A 190 10.76 1.93 -4.31
N ILE A 191 11.26 2.91 -5.05
CA ILE A 191 11.38 2.87 -6.51
C ILE A 191 12.87 2.92 -6.85
N ARG A 192 13.36 1.91 -7.56
CA ARG A 192 14.71 1.90 -8.14
C ARG A 192 14.63 1.77 -9.65
N VAL A 193 15.05 2.80 -10.35
CA VAL A 193 15.08 2.86 -11.82
C VAL A 193 16.46 2.41 -12.32
N GLU A 194 16.52 1.25 -12.97
CA GLU A 194 17.68 0.80 -13.74
C GLU A 194 17.56 1.33 -15.18
N ARG A 195 18.29 2.42 -15.44
CA ARG A 195 18.18 3.19 -16.68
C ARG A 195 18.92 2.56 -17.85
N ILE A 196 19.84 1.63 -17.61
CA ILE A 196 20.59 0.93 -18.66
C ILE A 196 19.77 -0.28 -19.16
N ASN A 197 19.37 -1.15 -18.23
CA ASN A 197 18.60 -2.37 -18.52
C ASN A 197 17.09 -2.12 -18.66
N LYS A 198 16.66 -0.86 -18.54
CA LYS A 198 15.30 -0.37 -18.78
C LYS A 198 14.24 -1.08 -17.94
N TYR A 199 14.40 -1.08 -16.62
CA TYR A 199 13.39 -1.58 -15.70
C TYR A 199 13.28 -0.74 -14.42
N MET A 200 12.14 -0.86 -13.74
CA MET A 200 11.88 -0.29 -12.44
C MET A 200 11.64 -1.41 -11.42
N ASP A 201 12.46 -1.47 -10.38
CA ASP A 201 12.21 -2.28 -9.19
C ASP A 201 11.36 -1.48 -8.21
N ILE A 202 10.26 -2.07 -7.75
CA ILE A 202 9.36 -1.48 -6.77
C ILE A 202 9.21 -2.44 -5.59
N THR A 203 9.45 -1.94 -4.37
CA THR A 203 8.94 -2.60 -3.15
C THR A 203 7.83 -1.76 -2.56
N SER A 204 6.72 -2.38 -2.18
CA SER A 204 5.57 -1.72 -1.56
C SER A 204 5.21 -2.47 -0.28
N LEU A 205 5.38 -1.82 0.86
CA LEU A 205 4.97 -2.30 2.17
C LEU A 205 3.89 -1.37 2.71
N VAL A 206 2.68 -1.89 2.87
CA VAL A 206 1.54 -1.15 3.43
C VAL A 206 1.03 -1.84 4.67
N TYR A 207 0.79 -1.03 5.70
CA TYR A 207 0.32 -1.49 7.00
C TYR A 207 -0.49 -0.41 7.69
N GLY A 208 -1.37 -0.83 8.59
CA GLY A 208 -2.30 0.07 9.25
C GLY A 208 -3.52 -0.69 9.75
N ASP A 209 -4.65 -0.01 9.80
CA ASP A 209 -5.88 -0.59 10.31
C ASP A 209 -6.40 -1.76 9.47
N GLY A 210 -7.06 -2.71 10.15
CA GLY A 210 -7.58 -3.91 9.48
C GLY A 210 -8.86 -3.67 8.69
N PHE A 211 -9.41 -2.47 8.76
CA PHE A 211 -10.67 -2.05 8.16
C PHE A 211 -10.53 -0.61 7.61
N PRO A 212 -11.11 -0.25 6.45
CA PRO A 212 -11.87 -1.10 5.54
C PRO A 212 -10.93 -1.84 4.56
N ASN A 213 -11.32 -2.03 3.29
CA ASN A 213 -10.40 -2.54 2.28
C ASN A 213 -9.41 -1.44 1.90
N SER A 214 -8.21 -1.80 1.48
CA SER A 214 -7.19 -0.86 1.00
C SER A 214 -6.62 -1.31 -0.34
N GLU A 215 -6.26 -0.38 -1.21
CA GLU A 215 -5.59 -0.65 -2.48
C GLU A 215 -4.59 0.44 -2.81
N GLY A 216 -3.53 0.07 -3.52
CA GLY A 216 -2.52 1.01 -3.99
C GLY A 216 -2.09 0.70 -5.42
N PHE A 217 -1.81 1.74 -6.19
CA PHE A 217 -1.30 1.63 -7.55
C PHE A 217 -0.39 2.82 -7.89
N ILE A 218 0.46 2.63 -8.90
CA ILE A 218 1.29 3.67 -9.47
C ILE A 218 0.89 3.91 -10.92
N GLU A 219 0.89 5.17 -11.34
CA GLU A 219 0.56 5.62 -12.68
C GLU A 219 1.75 6.37 -13.29
N ASP A 220 2.06 6.13 -14.57
CA ASP A 220 3.09 6.88 -15.30
C ASP A 220 2.55 8.14 -15.98
N ALA A 221 3.42 8.89 -16.64
CA ALA A 221 3.07 10.14 -17.31
C ALA A 221 2.09 10.00 -18.49
N LEU A 222 1.82 8.78 -18.99
CA LEU A 222 0.84 8.51 -20.06
C LEU A 222 -0.46 7.88 -19.52
N GLY A 223 -0.58 7.73 -18.20
CA GLY A 223 -1.75 7.13 -17.57
C GLY A 223 -1.74 5.60 -17.52
N ASN A 224 -0.62 4.95 -17.84
CA ASN A 224 -0.51 3.50 -17.65
C ASN A 224 -0.37 3.21 -16.16
N LYS A 225 -1.07 2.18 -15.67
CA LYS A 225 -1.19 1.90 -14.24
C LYS A 225 -0.73 0.50 -13.89
N VAL A 226 -0.13 0.36 -12.71
CA VAL A 226 0.26 -0.93 -12.14
C VAL A 226 -0.18 -0.99 -10.68
N PHE A 227 -0.93 -2.03 -10.31
CA PHE A 227 -1.23 -2.29 -8.90
C PHE A 227 0.05 -2.52 -8.10
N LEU A 228 0.12 -1.89 -6.94
CA LEU A 228 1.15 -2.13 -5.93
C LEU A 228 0.72 -3.20 -4.93
N GLY A 229 -0.59 -3.31 -4.68
CA GLY A 229 -1.19 -4.32 -3.82
C GLY A 229 -2.62 -3.96 -3.43
N ALA A 230 -3.28 -4.91 -2.76
CA ALA A 230 -4.62 -4.74 -2.22
C ALA A 230 -4.76 -5.53 -0.92
N HIS A 231 -5.65 -5.05 -0.07
CA HIS A 231 -6.03 -5.62 1.22
C HIS A 231 -7.54 -5.70 1.32
N ILE A 232 -8.04 -6.88 1.66
CA ILE A 232 -9.45 -7.11 1.97
C ILE A 232 -9.57 -7.03 3.49
N ARG A 233 -10.52 -6.21 3.96
CA ARG A 233 -10.74 -5.95 5.38
C ARG A 233 -10.78 -7.26 6.16
N ILE A 234 -10.07 -7.27 7.27
CA ILE A 234 -10.04 -8.41 8.18
C ILE A 234 -10.95 -8.21 9.39
N GLY A 235 -11.84 -7.21 9.39
CA GLY A 235 -12.79 -7.05 10.48
C GLY A 235 -13.85 -6.01 10.20
N THR A 236 -14.26 -5.31 11.25
CA THR A 236 -15.30 -4.28 11.24
C THR A 236 -14.78 -2.96 11.82
N PRO A 237 -15.46 -1.82 11.60
CA PRO A 237 -15.03 -0.54 12.19
C PRO A 237 -14.83 -0.64 13.71
N ALA A 238 -15.79 -1.29 14.39
CA ALA A 238 -15.81 -1.41 15.84
C ALA A 238 -14.63 -2.23 16.43
N THR A 239 -13.97 -3.06 15.62
CA THR A 239 -12.94 -4.00 16.10
C THR A 239 -11.55 -3.69 15.56
N HIS A 240 -11.45 -3.00 14.41
CA HIS A 240 -10.20 -2.90 13.65
C HIS A 240 -9.78 -1.48 13.27
N LEU A 241 -10.48 -0.45 13.76
CA LEU A 241 -10.05 0.96 13.71
C LEU A 241 -9.51 1.47 15.06
N PHE A 242 -9.80 0.80 16.18
CA PHE A 242 -9.38 1.30 17.49
C PHE A 242 -7.89 1.08 17.72
N GLY A 243 -7.13 2.17 17.89
CA GLY A 243 -5.71 2.18 18.22
C GLY A 243 -4.80 2.22 16.98
N ASP A 244 -3.51 2.51 17.18
CA ASP A 244 -2.51 2.57 16.10
C ASP A 244 -2.07 1.16 15.68
N ASN A 245 -2.97 0.44 15.03
CA ASN A 245 -2.73 -0.94 14.69
C ASN A 245 -1.87 -1.01 13.42
N LYS A 246 -0.61 -1.45 13.55
CA LYS A 246 0.32 -1.57 12.42
C LYS A 246 0.17 -2.92 11.71
N ARG A 247 -1.05 -3.32 11.34
CA ARG A 247 -1.30 -4.63 10.73
C ARG A 247 -0.80 -4.62 9.30
N LEU A 248 -0.08 -5.67 8.91
CA LEU A 248 0.36 -5.82 7.52
C LEU A 248 -0.86 -5.96 6.61
N MET A 249 -0.99 -5.05 5.64
CA MET A 249 -1.97 -5.12 4.57
C MET A 249 -1.38 -5.85 3.36
N TRP A 250 -0.21 -5.40 2.89
CA TRP A 250 0.59 -6.11 1.89
C TRP A 250 2.07 -5.72 1.92
N ALA A 251 2.89 -6.57 1.29
CA ALA A 251 4.33 -6.47 1.11
C ALA A 251 4.69 -7.11 -0.24
N ASN A 252 4.89 -6.29 -1.28
CA ASN A 252 5.16 -6.79 -2.63
C ASN A 252 6.51 -6.28 -3.14
N ALA A 253 7.22 -7.11 -3.89
CA ALA A 253 8.42 -6.74 -4.65
C ALA A 253 8.22 -7.12 -6.11
N ILE A 254 8.13 -6.12 -6.99
CA ILE A 254 7.87 -6.29 -8.41
C ILE A 254 8.93 -5.56 -9.24
N ARG A 255 9.17 -6.03 -10.47
CA ARG A 255 9.95 -5.33 -11.49
C ARG A 255 9.09 -5.11 -12.72
N ILE A 256 9.04 -3.88 -13.19
CA ILE A 256 8.28 -3.47 -14.38
C ILE A 256 9.29 -3.07 -15.46
N GLY A 257 9.09 -3.52 -16.69
CA GLY A 257 9.89 -3.04 -17.83
C GLY A 257 9.60 -1.56 -18.10
N LEU A 258 10.58 -0.82 -18.58
CA LEU A 258 10.43 0.61 -18.92
C LEU A 258 10.72 0.85 -20.40
N LYS A 259 10.03 1.84 -20.97
CA LYS A 259 10.37 2.44 -22.26
C LYS A 259 11.44 3.53 -22.06
N GLU A 260 12.05 4.00 -23.15
CA GLU A 260 13.14 5.00 -23.07
C GLU A 260 12.69 6.34 -22.48
N ASP A 261 11.41 6.68 -22.61
CA ASP A 261 10.80 7.88 -22.03
C ASP A 261 10.47 7.76 -20.54
N GLY A 262 10.68 6.57 -19.94
CA GLY A 262 10.36 6.30 -18.54
C GLY A 262 8.94 5.78 -18.31
N THR A 263 8.12 5.60 -19.35
CA THR A 263 6.78 5.02 -19.20
C THR A 263 6.84 3.51 -19.02
N PHE A 264 5.79 2.93 -18.45
CA PHE A 264 5.70 1.50 -18.22
C PHE A 264 5.65 0.73 -19.54
N GLY A 265 6.49 -0.29 -19.65
CA GLY A 265 6.36 -1.38 -20.60
C GLY A 265 5.34 -2.41 -20.12
N ASN A 266 5.08 -3.44 -20.93
CA ASN A 266 4.09 -4.46 -20.58
C ASN A 266 4.67 -5.62 -19.73
N THR A 267 5.98 -5.74 -19.59
CA THR A 267 6.61 -6.86 -18.85
C THR A 267 6.58 -6.60 -17.35
N LEU A 268 6.18 -7.60 -16.57
CA LEU A 268 6.20 -7.56 -15.11
C LEU A 268 6.77 -8.85 -14.52
N TRP A 269 7.65 -8.72 -13.53
CA TRP A 269 8.18 -9.83 -12.77
C TRP A 269 7.87 -9.64 -11.30
N VAL A 270 7.42 -10.70 -10.64
CA VAL A 270 7.18 -10.71 -9.19
C VAL A 270 8.33 -11.46 -8.53
N PHE A 271 8.93 -10.87 -7.50
CA PHE A 271 10.01 -11.46 -6.71
C PHE A 271 9.54 -11.85 -5.32
N ALA A 272 8.60 -11.08 -4.76
CA ALA A 272 7.96 -11.41 -3.51
C ALA A 272 6.53 -10.87 -3.47
N GLN A 273 5.65 -11.61 -2.80
CA GLN A 273 4.29 -11.21 -2.50
C GLN A 273 3.98 -11.62 -1.07
N GLY A 274 3.43 -10.71 -0.29
CA GLY A 274 3.06 -10.92 1.10
C GLY A 274 1.80 -10.12 1.34
N LEU A 275 0.77 -10.73 1.92
CA LEU A 275 -0.53 -10.13 2.03
C LEU A 275 -1.11 -10.46 3.40
N GLY A 276 -1.87 -9.54 3.97
CA GLY A 276 -2.44 -9.67 5.31
C GLY A 276 -3.49 -10.79 5.38
N GLY A 277 -3.23 -11.77 6.27
CA GLY A 277 -4.18 -12.71 6.88
C GLY A 277 -5.07 -13.60 5.97
N PRO A 278 -5.10 -14.94 6.14
CA PRO A 278 -6.13 -15.78 5.52
C PRO A 278 -7.57 -15.39 5.90
N LYS A 279 -8.50 -15.57 4.94
CA LYS A 279 -9.96 -15.41 5.08
C LYS A 279 -10.53 -16.00 6.38
N MET A 280 -10.10 -17.19 6.77
CA MET A 280 -10.63 -17.92 7.93
C MET A 280 -10.25 -17.29 9.28
N LEU A 281 -9.23 -16.43 9.30
CA LEU A 281 -8.73 -15.80 10.52
C LEU A 281 -9.14 -14.33 10.64
N ARG A 282 -9.99 -13.85 9.71
CA ARG A 282 -10.55 -12.49 9.65
C ARG A 282 -10.84 -11.93 11.05
N ASP A 283 -11.82 -12.49 11.76
CA ASP A 283 -12.25 -11.98 13.07
C ASP A 283 -11.24 -12.20 14.21
N LEU A 284 -10.17 -12.95 13.98
CA LEU A 284 -9.13 -13.26 14.97
C LEU A 284 -7.96 -12.27 14.93
N TYR A 285 -7.89 -11.39 13.93
CA TYR A 285 -6.85 -10.37 13.80
C TYR A 285 -7.07 -9.14 14.69
N GLY A 286 -7.65 -9.31 15.88
CA GLY A 286 -8.20 -8.23 16.68
C GLY A 286 -7.42 -7.79 17.92
N LEU A 287 -6.35 -8.48 18.36
CA LEU A 287 -5.84 -8.25 19.72
C LEU A 287 -4.32 -8.00 19.77
N GLN A 288 -3.92 -6.73 19.75
CA GLN A 288 -2.83 -6.25 20.60
C GLN A 288 -3.12 -4.83 21.10
N LEU A 289 -3.34 -4.72 22.41
CA LEU A 289 -2.65 -3.72 23.20
C LEU A 289 -1.49 -4.46 23.88
N VAL A 290 -0.28 -4.34 23.34
CA VAL A 290 0.89 -4.48 24.21
C VAL A 290 1.06 -3.12 24.87
N GLU A 291 0.52 -2.97 26.07
CA GLU A 291 1.05 -1.98 26.98
C GLU A 291 2.03 -2.59 27.98
N ARG A 292 2.98 -1.73 28.32
CA ARG A 292 4.15 -1.95 29.14
C ARG A 292 3.82 -2.58 30.49
N ARG A 293 4.85 -3.23 31.04
CA ARG A 293 5.02 -3.51 32.46
C ARG A 293 4.53 -2.34 33.35
N ALA A 294 3.34 -2.46 33.93
CA ALA A 294 3.02 -2.09 35.31
C ALA A 294 1.52 -2.35 35.59
N LYS A 295 1.24 -2.80 36.82
CA LYS A 295 -0.05 -3.29 37.31
C LYS A 295 -1.16 -2.23 37.28
N THR A 296 -2.19 -2.41 36.46
CA THR A 296 -3.60 -2.17 36.82
C THR A 296 -4.53 -2.72 35.75
N THR A 297 -5.30 -3.75 36.11
CA THR A 297 -6.23 -4.46 35.24
C THR A 297 -7.48 -3.60 34.98
N ARG A 298 -7.80 -3.31 33.71
CA ARG A 298 -9.18 -3.04 33.30
C ARG A 298 -9.58 -4.06 32.24
N SER A 299 -10.56 -4.87 32.60
CA SER A 299 -11.14 -5.91 31.76
C SER A 299 -12.21 -5.28 30.87
N LEU A 300 -12.09 -5.43 29.56
CA LEU A 300 -13.19 -5.23 28.62
C LEU A 300 -13.60 -6.61 28.12
N TYR A 301 -14.77 -7.04 28.56
CA TYR A 301 -15.41 -8.29 28.17
C TYR A 301 -16.01 -8.16 26.75
N ASP A 302 -15.68 -9.10 25.86
CA ASP A 302 -16.54 -9.48 24.74
C ASP A 302 -17.37 -10.70 25.20
N PRO A 303 -18.71 -10.65 25.17
CA PRO A 303 -19.55 -11.69 25.76
C PRO A 303 -19.66 -13.01 24.95
N PHE A 304 -19.05 -13.18 23.76
CA PHE A 304 -19.37 -14.36 22.91
C PHE A 304 -18.26 -15.01 22.06
N SER A 305 -17.01 -15.21 22.54
CA SER A 305 -16.24 -16.44 22.23
C SER A 305 -14.80 -16.42 22.74
N THR A 306 -14.27 -17.62 22.97
CA THR A 306 -12.93 -17.97 23.43
C THR A 306 -11.80 -17.18 22.76
N THR A 307 -11.10 -16.39 23.55
CA THR A 307 -9.88 -15.67 23.21
C THR A 307 -8.73 -16.64 22.94
N GLY A 308 -8.14 -16.56 21.75
CA GLY A 308 -6.82 -17.10 21.45
C GLY A 308 -6.03 -16.03 20.71
N VAL A 309 -4.78 -15.84 21.10
CA VAL A 309 -3.87 -14.89 20.45
C VAL A 309 -3.05 -15.66 19.44
N PHE A 310 -2.57 -14.99 18.39
CA PHE A 310 -1.74 -15.65 17.38
C PHE A 310 -0.35 -15.06 17.43
N PHE A 311 0.65 -15.94 17.51
CA PHE A 311 2.05 -15.58 17.44
C PHE A 311 2.67 -16.32 16.27
N TRP A 312 3.62 -15.65 15.61
CA TRP A 312 4.44 -16.25 14.58
C TRP A 312 5.66 -16.88 15.24
N ASP A 313 5.95 -18.15 14.93
CA ASP A 313 7.16 -18.84 15.38
C ASP A 313 8.24 -18.81 14.27
N PHE A 314 9.46 -18.33 14.57
CA PHE A 314 10.51 -18.07 13.58
C PHE A 314 11.68 -19.06 13.69
N GLN A 315 12.20 -19.51 12.55
CA GLN A 315 13.61 -19.90 12.47
C GLN A 315 14.51 -18.65 12.53
N GLU A 316 15.79 -18.75 12.89
CA GLU A 316 16.69 -17.58 13.01
C GLU A 316 17.20 -17.06 11.64
N ILE A 317 17.61 -15.79 11.57
CA ILE A 317 18.20 -15.16 10.36
C ILE A 317 19.49 -15.85 9.92
N ASP A 318 20.25 -16.42 10.84
CA ASP A 318 21.57 -16.98 10.60
C ASP A 318 21.54 -18.32 9.84
N THR A 319 20.36 -18.96 9.79
CA THR A 319 20.09 -20.10 8.92
C THR A 319 19.81 -19.66 7.47
N ILE A 320 19.42 -18.39 7.25
CA ILE A 320 19.03 -17.92 5.93
C ILE A 320 20.24 -17.53 5.07
N THR A 321 21.28 -16.97 5.69
CA THR A 321 22.46 -16.45 4.97
C THR A 321 23.46 -17.54 4.56
N LYS A 322 23.23 -18.81 4.90
CA LYS A 322 24.14 -19.93 4.59
C LYS A 322 23.53 -20.94 3.59
N LYS A 323 23.85 -20.72 2.31
CA LYS A 323 23.84 -21.68 1.16
C LYS A 323 22.50 -22.11 0.52
N ASN A 324 22.46 -22.00 -0.81
CA ASN A 324 21.61 -22.72 -1.79
C ASN A 324 20.08 -22.60 -1.64
N TYR A 325 19.51 -21.45 -2.02
CA TYR A 325 18.05 -21.34 -2.18
C TYR A 325 17.57 -21.88 -3.53
N LYS A 326 16.60 -22.80 -3.48
CA LYS A 326 15.70 -23.11 -4.59
C LYS A 326 14.47 -22.22 -4.49
N ALA A 327 14.04 -21.65 -5.61
CA ALA A 327 12.77 -20.92 -5.71
C ALA A 327 11.58 -21.80 -5.24
N PRO A 328 10.51 -21.21 -4.67
CA PRO A 328 10.27 -19.76 -4.48
C PRO A 328 10.78 -19.18 -3.16
N PHE A 329 11.22 -17.91 -3.20
CA PHE A 329 11.56 -17.10 -2.01
C PHE A 329 10.27 -16.73 -1.25
N ARG A 330 10.22 -17.01 0.05
CA ARG A 330 9.07 -16.70 0.92
C ARG A 330 9.44 -15.58 1.90
N LEU A 331 8.62 -14.53 2.00
CA LEU A 331 8.82 -13.48 3.02
C LEU A 331 8.55 -14.05 4.41
N LYS A 332 9.46 -13.78 5.34
CA LYS A 332 9.43 -14.18 6.73
C LYS A 332 9.16 -12.94 7.57
N ILE A 333 7.92 -12.73 7.99
CA ILE A 333 7.52 -11.50 8.65
C ILE A 333 7.92 -11.56 10.12
N SER A 334 9.14 -11.14 10.45
CA SER A 334 9.47 -10.78 11.84
C SER A 334 8.54 -9.64 12.28
N SER A 335 8.16 -9.58 13.56
CA SER A 335 7.38 -8.46 14.13
C SER A 335 8.04 -7.08 13.96
N LYS A 336 9.26 -7.02 13.43
CA LYS A 336 9.96 -5.80 13.01
C LYS A 336 9.73 -5.56 11.53
N LEU A 337 8.97 -4.51 11.19
CA LEU A 337 8.73 -4.03 9.82
C LEU A 337 10.02 -3.90 9.01
N SER A 338 11.11 -3.44 9.65
CA SER A 338 12.43 -3.31 9.03
C SER A 338 13.02 -4.63 8.50
N ALA A 339 12.64 -5.79 9.06
CA ALA A 339 13.06 -7.07 8.52
C ALA A 339 12.29 -7.44 7.24
N ILE A 340 11.01 -7.06 7.15
CA ILE A 340 10.18 -7.26 5.95
C ILE A 340 10.75 -6.40 4.82
N GLU A 341 11.02 -5.13 5.10
CA GLU A 341 11.64 -4.19 4.17
C GLU A 341 12.95 -4.75 3.61
N LYS A 342 13.85 -5.23 4.49
CA LYS A 342 15.10 -5.86 4.09
C LYS A 342 14.88 -7.08 3.20
N GLN A 343 13.93 -7.95 3.52
CA GLN A 343 13.64 -9.14 2.71
C GLN A 343 13.04 -8.81 1.35
N LEU A 344 12.19 -7.78 1.26
CA LEU A 344 11.67 -7.31 -0.02
C LEU A 344 12.82 -6.87 -0.93
N PHE A 345 13.79 -6.13 -0.40
CA PHE A 345 14.97 -5.72 -1.15
C PHE A 345 15.86 -6.90 -1.58
N GLU A 346 16.12 -7.83 -0.65
CA GLU A 346 16.93 -9.02 -0.92
C GLU A 346 16.28 -9.96 -1.94
N SER A 347 14.95 -9.94 -2.08
CA SER A 347 14.22 -10.79 -3.03
C SER A 347 14.67 -10.60 -4.49
N PHE A 348 15.09 -9.39 -4.88
CA PHE A 348 15.59 -9.09 -6.22
C PHE A 348 16.93 -9.78 -6.55
N LYS A 349 17.63 -10.34 -5.56
CA LYS A 349 18.84 -11.15 -5.77
C LYS A 349 18.54 -12.58 -6.18
N THR A 350 17.27 -12.97 -6.18
CA THR A 350 16.80 -14.29 -6.61
C THR A 350 16.07 -14.20 -7.96
N PRO A 351 15.93 -15.30 -8.71
CA PRO A 351 15.07 -15.31 -9.89
C PRO A 351 13.61 -14.95 -9.52
N PRO A 352 12.86 -14.30 -10.42
CA PRO A 352 11.46 -13.97 -10.15
C PRO A 352 10.63 -15.24 -9.95
N ILE A 353 9.71 -15.19 -8.98
CA ILE A 353 8.76 -16.27 -8.71
C ILE A 353 7.65 -16.33 -9.76
N LEU A 354 7.37 -15.20 -10.43
CA LEU A 354 6.43 -15.11 -11.54
C LEU A 354 6.96 -14.15 -12.61
N LYS A 355 6.85 -14.56 -13.87
CA LYS A 355 6.99 -13.68 -15.04
C LYS A 355 5.62 -13.53 -15.69
N THR A 356 5.14 -12.31 -15.83
CA THR A 356 3.79 -12.00 -16.30
C THR A 356 3.77 -10.64 -17.04
N THR A 357 2.58 -10.13 -17.34
CA THR A 357 2.39 -8.79 -17.89
C THR A 357 1.78 -7.84 -16.87
N VAL A 358 1.91 -6.53 -17.11
CA VAL A 358 1.21 -5.50 -16.32
C VAL A 358 -0.30 -5.72 -16.34
N GLN A 359 -0.86 -6.04 -17.51
CA GLN A 359 -2.29 -6.31 -17.65
C GLN A 359 -2.73 -7.50 -16.78
N THR A 360 -2.07 -8.65 -16.93
CA THR A 360 -2.41 -9.87 -16.17
C THR A 360 -2.23 -9.65 -14.67
N TRP A 361 -1.20 -8.91 -14.25
CA TRP A 361 -1.01 -8.54 -12.85
C TRP A 361 -2.16 -7.69 -12.32
N ASN A 362 -2.62 -6.70 -13.08
CA ASN A 362 -3.74 -5.86 -12.69
C ASN A 362 -5.05 -6.65 -12.60
N GLU A 363 -5.32 -7.53 -13.57
CA GLU A 363 -6.52 -8.39 -13.61
C GLU A 363 -6.64 -9.27 -12.36
N ILE A 364 -5.52 -9.74 -11.79
CA ILE A 364 -5.51 -10.50 -10.53
C ILE A 364 -6.16 -9.72 -9.38
N PHE A 365 -5.98 -8.40 -9.31
CA PHE A 365 -6.59 -7.57 -8.25
C PHE A 365 -7.99 -7.11 -8.62
N LEU A 366 -8.22 -6.73 -9.87
CA LEU A 366 -9.53 -6.26 -10.33
C LEU A 366 -10.61 -7.34 -10.21
N ASN A 367 -10.24 -8.61 -10.41
CA ASN A 367 -11.17 -9.73 -10.33
C ASN A 367 -11.31 -10.31 -8.91
N GLN A 368 -10.62 -9.77 -7.91
CA GLN A 368 -10.79 -10.21 -6.52
C GLN A 368 -12.16 -9.77 -5.99
N ASN A 369 -12.90 -10.71 -5.41
CA ASN A 369 -14.12 -10.37 -4.69
C ASN A 369 -13.74 -9.57 -3.42
N PRO A 370 -14.16 -8.30 -3.31
CA PRO A 370 -13.75 -7.44 -2.21
C PRO A 370 -14.46 -7.78 -0.88
N ASN A 371 -15.42 -8.71 -0.87
CA ASN A 371 -16.22 -9.10 0.29
C ASN A 371 -15.94 -10.50 0.82
N GLU A 372 -15.40 -11.39 0.00
CA GLU A 372 -15.24 -12.80 0.37
C GLU A 372 -14.07 -13.07 1.31
N GLY A 373 -13.54 -12.04 1.98
CA GLY A 373 -12.21 -12.16 2.56
C GLY A 373 -11.20 -12.50 1.47
N ARG A 374 -10.01 -12.90 1.88
CA ARG A 374 -8.90 -13.09 0.95
C ARG A 374 -8.66 -14.58 0.69
N ASP A 375 -8.83 -15.02 -0.55
CA ASP A 375 -8.40 -16.34 -0.99
C ASP A 375 -6.88 -16.48 -0.85
N LYS A 376 -6.39 -17.72 -0.79
CA LYS A 376 -4.95 -18.00 -0.71
C LYS A 376 -4.29 -17.37 -1.95
N ALA A 377 -3.36 -16.42 -1.77
CA ALA A 377 -2.61 -15.95 -2.94
C ALA A 377 -1.79 -17.11 -3.50
N VAL A 378 -1.65 -17.06 -4.82
CA VAL A 378 -0.72 -17.91 -5.57
C VAL A 378 0.68 -17.89 -4.95
N PHE A 379 1.07 -16.79 -4.30
CA PHE A 379 2.38 -16.60 -3.66
C PHE A 379 2.26 -16.19 -2.18
N GLN A 380 1.29 -16.76 -1.47
CA GLN A 380 1.07 -16.54 -0.05
C GLN A 380 2.22 -17.08 0.81
N LEU A 381 2.51 -16.37 1.90
CA LEU A 381 3.41 -16.86 2.94
C LEU A 381 2.82 -18.12 3.59
N ASP A 382 3.68 -18.99 4.11
CA ASP A 382 3.25 -20.31 4.55
C ASP A 382 2.22 -20.24 5.69
N ASP A 383 0.98 -20.65 5.40
CA ASP A 383 -0.13 -20.64 6.36
C ASP A 383 0.15 -21.49 7.61
N SER A 384 1.04 -22.49 7.53
CA SER A 384 1.42 -23.33 8.67
C SER A 384 2.28 -22.61 9.73
N GLN A 385 2.82 -21.44 9.39
CA GLN A 385 3.65 -20.65 10.29
C GLN A 385 2.81 -19.74 11.20
N TRP A 386 1.49 -19.69 11.00
CA TRP A 386 0.55 -19.04 11.91
C TRP A 386 0.27 -19.98 13.08
N LYS A 387 0.83 -19.69 14.26
CA LYS A 387 0.51 -20.46 15.48
C LYS A 387 -0.47 -19.68 16.35
N LYS A 388 -1.56 -20.34 16.74
CA LYS A 388 -2.42 -19.89 17.84
C LYS A 388 -1.65 -20.09 19.14
N GLN A 389 -1.28 -19.04 19.86
CA GLN A 389 -0.96 -19.18 21.27
C GLN A 389 -2.23 -18.90 22.08
N ASN A 390 -2.62 -19.90 22.85
CA ASN A 390 -3.56 -19.67 23.93
C ASN A 390 -2.83 -18.81 24.97
N ILE A 391 -3.39 -17.65 25.30
CA ILE A 391 -2.94 -16.82 26.45
C ILE A 391 -3.85 -17.15 27.62
#